data_AF-A0A970DBL5-F1
#
_entry.id   AF-A0A970DBL5-F1
#
_cell.length_a   1.000
_cell.length_b   1.000
_cell.length_c   1.000
_cell.angle_alpha   90.00
_cell.angle_beta   90.00
_cell.angle_gamma   90.00
#
_symmetry.space_group_name_H-M   'P 1'
#
loop_
_entity.id
_entity.type
_entity.pdbx_description
1 polymer ?
#
loop_
_entity_poly.entity_id
_entity_poly.type
_entity_poly.pdbx_seq_one_letter_code
_entity_poly.pdbx_strand_id
1 'polypeptide(L)'
;MESVGGKCYQLYQELLELSKEQVKAWNNEDFNEETSLKHIEELLAKRQELIDKIDSIKGDYQDIAERAEIQKIIKEIIELDQQSIQFFSQQRKAIKQRLATIQRGKQSNKAYEPYSYQSDGYFIDQKK
;
A
#
# COMPACT_ATOMS: atom_id res chain seq x y z
N MET A 1 38.47 -4.80 13.69
CA MET A 1 38.21 -4.07 12.42
C MET A 1 37.13 -4.86 11.70
N GLU A 2 35.87 -4.50 11.91
CA GLU A 2 34.79 -5.01 11.04
C GLU A 2 34.96 -4.33 9.69
N SER A 3 35.07 -5.10 8.60
CA SER A 3 35.24 -4.53 7.27
C SER A 3 33.95 -3.80 6.88
N VAL A 4 34.09 -2.64 6.25
CA VAL A 4 32.97 -1.81 5.79
C VAL A 4 32.08 -2.59 4.80
N GLY A 5 32.65 -3.54 4.06
CA GLY A 5 31.93 -4.50 3.21
C GLY A 5 30.86 -5.29 3.98
N GLY A 6 31.25 -5.96 5.07
CA GLY A 6 30.34 -6.81 5.84
C GLY A 6 29.13 -6.07 6.42
N LYS A 7 29.29 -4.78 6.74
CA LYS A 7 28.20 -3.92 7.22
C LYS A 7 27.19 -3.59 6.12
N CYS A 8 27.65 -3.42 4.87
CA CYS A 8 26.77 -3.18 3.72
C CYS A 8 25.95 -4.43 3.40
N TYR A 9 26.60 -5.59 3.36
CA TYR A 9 25.93 -6.87 3.15
C TYR A 9 24.84 -7.14 4.19
N GLN A 10 25.13 -6.90 5.48
CA GLN A 10 24.14 -7.04 6.56
C GLN A 10 22.90 -6.17 6.36
N LEU A 11 23.07 -4.90 5.96
CA LEU A 11 21.93 -4.01 5.72
C LEU A 11 21.05 -4.49 4.57
N TYR A 12 21.63 -5.07 3.52
CA TYR A 12 20.85 -5.68 2.44
C TYR A 12 20.13 -6.95 2.90
N GLN A 13 20.73 -7.75 3.77
CA GLN A 13 20.04 -8.90 4.37
C GLN A 13 18.87 -8.46 5.27
N GLU A 14 19.06 -7.43 6.10
CA GLU A 14 18.00 -6.85 6.92
C GLU A 14 16.86 -6.32 6.05
N LEU A 15 17.18 -5.64 4.94
CA LEU A 15 16.19 -5.15 3.99
C LEU A 15 15.42 -6.29 3.33
N LEU A 16 16.08 -7.41 3.02
CA LEU A 16 15.43 -8.59 2.45
C LEU A 16 14.43 -9.22 3.44
N GLU A 17 14.84 -9.42 4.68
CA GLU A 17 13.96 -9.98 5.70
C GLU A 17 12.76 -9.05 5.97
N LEU A 18 12.98 -7.74 5.99
CA LEU A 18 11.91 -6.75 6.08
C LEU A 18 10.96 -6.83 4.88
N SER A 19 11.46 -6.98 3.66
CA SER A 19 10.62 -7.16 2.46
C SER A 19 9.77 -8.44 2.53
N LYS A 20 10.31 -9.54 3.07
CA LYS A 20 9.54 -10.78 3.30
C LYS A 20 8.46 -10.58 4.36
N GLU A 21 8.76 -9.85 5.43
CA GLU A 21 7.80 -9.50 6.48
C GLU A 21 6.67 -8.63 5.92
N GLN A 22 7.00 -7.62 5.12
CA GLN A 22 6.03 -6.79 4.42
C GLN A 22 5.09 -7.63 3.54
N VAL A 23 5.62 -8.53 2.70
CA VAL A 23 4.79 -9.43 1.88
C VAL A 23 3.86 -10.31 2.74
N LYS A 24 4.30 -10.79 3.89
CA LYS A 24 3.44 -11.55 4.82
C LYS A 24 2.34 -10.68 5.41
N ALA A 25 2.67 -9.47 5.87
CA ALA A 25 1.72 -8.51 6.40
C ALA A 25 0.66 -8.14 5.35
N TRP A 26 1.08 -7.89 4.10
CA TRP A 26 0.18 -7.63 2.98
C TRP A 26 -0.85 -8.72 2.75
N ASN A 27 -0.47 -9.99 2.88
CA ASN A 27 -1.35 -11.11 2.59
C ASN A 27 -2.25 -11.52 3.76
N ASN A 28 -1.84 -11.25 5.00
CA ASN A 28 -2.47 -11.85 6.18
C ASN A 28 -3.22 -10.85 7.07
N GLU A 29 -2.96 -9.55 6.93
CA GLU A 29 -3.56 -8.55 7.82
C GLU A 29 -4.90 -8.03 7.32
N ASP A 30 -5.79 -7.72 8.27
CA ASP A 30 -7.01 -6.98 8.01
C ASP A 30 -6.72 -5.47 8.10
N PHE A 31 -6.64 -4.81 6.93
CA PHE A 31 -6.40 -3.37 6.83
C PHE A 31 -7.57 -2.49 7.30
N ASN A 32 -8.68 -3.09 7.77
CA ASN A 32 -9.73 -2.35 8.46
C ASN A 32 -9.39 -2.13 9.95
N GLU A 33 -8.42 -2.87 10.50
CA GLU A 33 -7.99 -2.74 11.88
C GLU A 33 -6.86 -1.70 12.01
N GLU A 34 -7.00 -0.78 12.96
CA GLU A 34 -5.99 0.26 13.23
C GLU A 34 -4.63 -0.32 13.61
N THR A 35 -4.61 -1.47 14.28
CA THR A 35 -3.39 -2.20 14.67
C THR A 35 -2.59 -2.67 13.45
N SER A 36 -3.26 -3.25 12.46
CA SER A 36 -2.65 -3.67 11.19
C SER A 36 -2.09 -2.47 10.42
N LEU A 37 -2.85 -1.37 10.36
CA LEU A 37 -2.39 -0.15 9.69
C LEU A 37 -1.12 0.42 10.34
N LYS A 38 -1.07 0.49 11.68
CA LYS A 38 0.14 0.92 12.40
C LYS A 38 1.32 0.00 12.14
N HIS A 39 1.11 -1.32 12.17
CA HIS A 39 2.17 -2.28 11.91
C HIS A 39 2.78 -2.10 10.51
N ILE A 40 1.94 -1.94 9.49
CA ILE A 40 2.39 -1.60 8.14
C ILE A 40 3.18 -0.29 8.10
N GLU A 41 2.68 0.77 8.74
CA GLU A 41 3.36 2.07 8.76
C GLU A 41 4.75 1.95 9.40
N GLU A 42 4.88 1.18 10.47
CA GLU A 42 6.16 0.87 11.11
C GLU A 42 7.11 0.11 10.17
N LEU A 43 6.61 -0.89 9.44
CA LEU A 43 7.40 -1.64 8.47
C LEU A 43 7.89 -0.74 7.31
N LEU A 44 7.06 0.20 6.86
CA LEU A 44 7.44 1.17 5.82
C LEU A 44 8.49 2.16 6.34
N ALA A 45 8.35 2.64 7.58
CA ALA A 45 9.32 3.53 8.20
C ALA A 45 10.69 2.85 8.37
N LYS A 46 10.72 1.62 8.91
CA LYS A 46 11.94 0.81 9.02
C LYS A 46 12.63 0.61 7.67
N ARG A 47 11.84 0.43 6.61
CA ARG A 47 12.38 0.25 5.25
C ARG A 47 13.08 1.50 4.76
N GLN A 48 12.46 2.67 4.97
CA GLN A 48 13.07 3.94 4.60
C GLN A 48 14.39 4.15 5.35
N GLU A 49 14.41 3.89 6.66
CA GLU A 49 15.65 4.00 7.45
C GLU A 49 16.77 3.08 6.95
N LEU A 50 16.46 1.84 6.55
CA LEU A 50 17.45 0.92 6.01
C LEU A 50 17.98 1.39 4.65
N ILE A 51 17.11 1.90 3.78
CA ILE A 51 17.52 2.46 2.49
C ILE A 51 18.42 3.68 2.70
N ASP A 52 18.07 4.57 3.63
CA ASP A 52 18.88 5.75 3.95
C ASP A 52 20.26 5.34 4.50
N LYS A 53 20.32 4.32 5.36
CA LYS A 53 21.58 3.75 5.86
C LYS A 53 22.42 3.16 4.73
N ILE A 54 21.81 2.38 3.82
CA ILE A 54 22.50 1.82 2.65
C ILE A 54 23.05 2.94 1.76
N ASP A 55 22.25 3.97 1.50
CA ASP A 55 22.65 5.11 0.68
C ASP A 55 23.78 5.91 1.32
N SER A 56 23.81 6.03 2.65
CA SER A 56 24.89 6.70 3.38
C SER A 56 26.24 5.97 3.29
N ILE A 57 26.23 4.67 2.97
CA ILE A 57 27.42 3.81 2.86
C ILE A 57 27.96 3.77 1.41
N LYS A 58 27.26 4.39 0.44
CA LYS A 58 27.66 4.40 -0.98
C LYS A 58 29.13 4.81 -1.15
N GLY A 59 30.00 3.84 -1.43
CA GLY A 59 31.41 4.08 -1.74
C GLY A 59 32.37 2.90 -1.59
N ASP A 60 32.04 1.85 -0.82
CA ASP A 60 33.08 0.95 -0.31
C ASP A 60 32.85 -0.56 -0.60
N TYR A 61 32.36 -0.89 -1.81
CA TYR A 61 32.28 -2.28 -2.26
C TYR A 61 33.66 -2.79 -2.69
N GLN A 62 34.49 -3.21 -1.75
CA GLN A 62 35.87 -3.61 -2.05
C GLN A 62 35.97 -5.06 -2.61
N ASP A 63 34.98 -5.93 -2.36
CA ASP A 63 35.01 -7.33 -2.81
C ASP A 63 33.98 -7.63 -3.93
N ILE A 64 34.46 -8.29 -4.99
CA ILE A 64 33.65 -8.72 -6.15
C ILE A 64 32.66 -9.82 -5.75
N ALA A 65 33.04 -10.73 -4.85
CA ALA A 65 32.17 -11.81 -4.40
C ALA A 65 30.96 -11.25 -3.61
N GLU A 66 31.23 -10.29 -2.73
CA GLU A 66 30.21 -9.60 -1.94
C GLU A 66 29.23 -8.81 -2.82
N ARG A 67 29.72 -8.15 -3.86
CA ARG A 67 28.87 -7.47 -4.86
C ARG A 67 27.91 -8.44 -5.55
N ALA A 68 28.36 -9.65 -5.88
CA ALA A 68 27.52 -10.63 -6.55
C ALA A 68 26.39 -11.14 -5.64
N GLU A 69 26.67 -11.36 -4.35
CA GLU A 69 25.64 -11.75 -3.37
C GLU A 69 24.66 -10.61 -3.09
N ILE A 70 25.14 -9.38 -2.92
CA ILE A 70 24.28 -8.20 -2.78
C ILE A 70 23.36 -8.04 -3.99
N GLN A 71 23.86 -8.26 -5.21
CA GLN A 71 23.02 -8.20 -6.42
C GLN A 71 21.91 -9.26 -6.42
N LYS A 72 22.18 -10.49 -5.93
CA LYS A 72 21.13 -11.51 -5.77
C LYS A 72 20.07 -11.06 -4.77
N ILE A 73 20.49 -10.52 -3.62
CA ILE A 73 19.58 -10.00 -2.60
C ILE A 73 18.71 -8.88 -3.16
N ILE A 74 19.30 -7.92 -3.87
CA ILE A 74 18.56 -6.83 -4.53
C ILE A 74 17.52 -7.39 -5.50
N LYS A 75 17.88 -8.41 -6.28
CA LYS A 75 16.95 -9.04 -7.21
C LYS A 75 15.77 -9.69 -6.48
N GLU A 76 16.03 -10.39 -5.38
CA GLU A 76 14.97 -11.00 -4.55
C GLU A 76 14.05 -9.94 -3.95
N ILE A 77 14.60 -8.82 -3.45
CA ILE A 77 13.81 -7.68 -2.95
C ILE A 77 12.90 -7.13 -4.06
N ILE A 78 13.43 -6.93 -5.27
CA ILE A 78 12.63 -6.43 -6.42
C ILE A 78 11.49 -7.40 -6.75
N GLU A 79 11.73 -8.70 -6.71
CA GLU A 79 10.70 -9.71 -6.97
C GLU A 79 9.60 -9.69 -5.89
N LEU A 80 9.95 -9.52 -4.61
CA LEU A 80 9.00 -9.35 -3.50
C LEU A 80 8.19 -8.04 -3.63
N ASP A 81 8.83 -6.96 -4.06
CA ASP A 81 8.16 -5.68 -4.29
C ASP A 81 7.14 -5.78 -5.43
N GLN A 82 7.47 -6.51 -6.50
CA GLN A 82 6.53 -6.76 -7.59
C GLN A 82 5.29 -7.53 -7.11
N GLN A 83 5.45 -8.50 -6.22
CA GLN A 83 4.33 -9.21 -5.61
C GLN A 83 3.44 -8.26 -4.79
N SER A 84 4.07 -7.40 -3.98
CA SER A 84 3.36 -6.38 -3.19
C SER A 84 2.58 -5.41 -4.10
N ILE A 85 3.19 -4.93 -5.18
CA ILE A 85 2.54 -4.05 -6.16
C ILE A 85 1.31 -4.72 -6.79
N GLN A 86 1.42 -6.01 -7.14
CA GLN A 86 0.30 -6.75 -7.69
C GLN A 86 -0.85 -6.84 -6.68
N PHE A 87 -0.55 -7.15 -5.41
CA PHE A 87 -1.55 -7.16 -4.33
C PHE A 87 -2.28 -5.81 -4.21
N PHE A 88 -1.56 -4.70 -4.13
CA PHE A 88 -2.17 -3.36 -4.04
C PHE A 88 -3.02 -3.03 -5.28
N SER A 89 -2.57 -3.46 -6.46
CA SER A 89 -3.32 -3.23 -7.70
C SER A 89 -4.69 -3.92 -7.67
N GLN A 90 -4.75 -5.13 -7.12
CA GLN A 90 -5.97 -5.91 -6.97
C GLN A 90 -6.89 -5.29 -5.91
N GLN A 91 -6.36 -4.94 -4.75
CA GLN A 91 -7.14 -4.28 -3.69
C GLN A 91 -7.75 -2.96 -4.15
N ARG A 92 -6.96 -2.13 -4.85
CA ARG A 92 -7.45 -0.88 -5.46
C ARG A 92 -8.57 -1.14 -6.47
N LYS A 93 -8.46 -2.20 -7.28
CA LYS A 93 -9.52 -2.57 -8.23
C LYS A 93 -10.80 -3.00 -7.51
N ALA A 94 -10.69 -3.80 -6.45
CA ALA A 94 -11.82 -4.23 -5.64
C ALA A 94 -12.55 -3.03 -4.98
N ILE A 95 -11.81 -2.09 -4.41
CA ILE A 95 -12.37 -0.86 -3.82
C ILE A 95 -13.11 -0.03 -4.87
N LYS A 96 -12.50 0.19 -6.05
CA LYS A 96 -13.15 0.91 -7.16
C LYS A 96 -14.48 0.25 -7.57
N GLN A 97 -14.51 -1.08 -7.66
CA GLN A 97 -15.73 -1.81 -7.98
C GLN A 97 -16.81 -1.64 -6.90
N ARG A 98 -16.45 -1.76 -5.61
CA ARG A 98 -17.37 -1.54 -4.49
C ARG A 98 -17.96 -0.13 -4.51
N LEU A 99 -17.12 0.89 -4.71
CA LEU A 99 -17.55 2.28 -4.83
C LEU A 99 -18.53 2.48 -6.01
N ALA A 100 -18.23 1.91 -7.17
CA ALA A 100 -19.10 1.99 -8.34
C ALA A 100 -20.47 1.30 -8.11
N THR A 101 -20.51 0.21 -7.34
CA THR A 101 -21.77 -0.45 -6.95
C THR A 101 -22.58 0.41 -5.99
N ILE A 102 -21.95 1.02 -4.98
CA ILE A 102 -22.62 1.95 -4.05
C ILE A 102 -23.19 3.15 -4.81
N GLN A 103 -22.43 3.73 -5.74
CA GLN A 103 -22.89 4.86 -6.56
C GLN A 103 -24.09 4.48 -7.44
N ARG A 104 -24.06 3.30 -8.09
CA ARG A 104 -25.20 2.78 -8.85
C ARG A 104 -26.41 2.54 -7.97
N GLY A 105 -26.24 1.95 -6.78
CA GLY A 105 -27.32 1.79 -5.81
C GLY A 105 -27.94 3.11 -5.37
N LYS A 106 -27.13 4.16 -5.15
CA LYS A 106 -27.63 5.52 -4.86
C LYS A 106 -28.42 6.11 -6.03
N GLN A 107 -27.97 5.90 -7.27
CA GLN A 107 -28.71 6.33 -8.46
C GLN A 107 -30.03 5.57 -8.64
N SER A 108 -30.03 4.26 -8.41
CA SER A 108 -31.24 3.42 -8.47
C SER A 108 -32.24 3.79 -7.37
N ASN A 109 -31.82 3.96 -6.11
CA ASN A 109 -32.71 4.42 -5.05
C ASN A 109 -33.31 5.80 -5.37
N LYS A 110 -32.53 6.71 -5.95
CA LYS A 110 -33.02 8.02 -6.40
C LYS A 110 -33.99 7.94 -7.59
N ALA A 111 -33.92 6.89 -8.40
CA ALA A 111 -34.85 6.66 -9.51
C ALA A 111 -36.16 5.98 -9.06
N TYR A 112 -36.13 5.24 -7.96
CA TYR A 112 -37.31 4.59 -7.35
C TYR A 112 -37.93 5.42 -6.20
N GLU A 113 -37.32 6.54 -5.79
CA GLU A 113 -37.95 7.61 -5.02
C GLU A 113 -38.43 8.73 -5.97
N PRO A 114 -39.60 8.59 -6.63
CA PRO A 114 -40.16 9.68 -7.40
C PRO A 114 -40.68 10.72 -6.41
N TYR A 115 -39.86 11.71 -6.08
CA TYR A 115 -40.29 12.98 -5.51
C TYR A 115 -41.19 12.85 -4.26
N SER A 116 -40.58 12.79 -3.07
CA SER A 116 -41.17 13.43 -1.88
C SER A 116 -41.10 14.97 -2.03
N TYR A 117 -41.56 15.51 -3.16
CA TYR A 117 -41.96 16.90 -3.23
C TYR A 117 -43.38 16.97 -2.67
N GLN A 118 -43.50 17.29 -1.39
CA GLN A 118 -44.66 18.04 -0.93
C GLN A 118 -44.56 19.41 -1.63
N SER A 119 -45.20 19.56 -2.79
CA SER A 119 -45.50 20.91 -3.27
C SER A 119 -46.49 21.47 -2.27
N ASP A 120 -46.06 22.46 -1.48
CA ASP A 120 -46.99 23.32 -0.74
C ASP A 120 -48.08 23.76 -1.72
N GLY A 121 -49.29 23.25 -1.52
CA GLY A 121 -50.41 23.46 -2.43
C GLY A 121 -50.72 24.94 -2.50
N TYR A 122 -50.35 25.59 -3.61
CA TYR A 122 -50.88 26.91 -3.92
C TYR A 122 -52.35 26.75 -4.34
N PHE A 123 -53.25 27.02 -3.40
CA PHE A 123 -54.65 27.29 -3.71
C PHE A 123 -54.74 28.65 -4.39
N ILE A 124 -54.96 28.67 -5.71
CA ILE A 124 -55.35 29.87 -6.43
C ILE A 124 -56.88 29.95 -6.36
N ASP A 125 -57.41 30.76 -5.43
CA ASP A 125 -58.82 31.15 -5.39
C ASP A 125 -59.06 32.18 -6.50
N GLN A 126 -59.64 31.77 -7.63
CA GLN A 126 -60.14 32.70 -8.64
C GLN A 126 -61.50 33.24 -8.18
N LYS A 127 -61.48 34.35 -7.43
CA LYS A 127 -62.68 35.16 -7.21
C LYS A 127 -62.72 36.37 -8.14
N LYS A 128 -63.67 36.26 -9.09
CA LYS A 128 -64.43 37.28 -9.83
C LYS A 128 -63.71 38.50 -10.40
#